data_AF-A0A8C5S6B5-F1
#
_entry.id   AF-A0A8C5S6B5-F1
#
_cell.length_a   1.000
_cell.length_b   1.000
_cell.length_c   1.000
_cell.angle_alpha   90.00
_cell.angle_beta   90.00
_cell.angle_gamma   90.00
#
_symmetry.space_group_name_H-M   'P 1'
#
loop_
_entity.id
_entity.type
_entity.pdbx_description
1 polymer ?
#
loop_
_entity_poly.entity_id
_entity_poly.type
_entity_poly.pdbx_seq_one_letter_code
_entity_poly.pdbx_strand_id
1 'polypeptide(L)' 'MRNFKRKTCTISCFYLRNWKNGEPNTYQNREEDCGQVWINGEWNDYICSSESFYVCEKPKPSTPKAASKRP' A
#
# COMPACT_ATOMS: atom_id res chain seq x y z
N MET A 1 -10.70 -6.49 -7.19
CA MET A 1 -9.47 -6.69 -6.42
C MET A 1 -8.40 -7.26 -7.36
N ARG A 2 -7.42 -6.45 -7.80
CA ARG A 2 -6.37 -6.97 -8.69
C ARG A 2 -5.51 -7.94 -7.87
N ASN A 3 -5.39 -9.17 -8.35
CA ASN A 3 -4.45 -10.15 -7.82
C ASN A 3 -3.04 -9.54 -7.87
N PHE A 4 -2.58 -8.99 -6.75
CA PHE A 4 -1.16 -8.81 -6.51
C PHE A 4 -0.59 -10.22 -6.54
N LYS A 5 -0.04 -10.62 -7.70
CA LYS A 5 0.80 -11.81 -7.77
C LYS A 5 1.79 -11.66 -6.63
N ARG A 6 1.68 -12.52 -5.62
CA ARG A 6 2.52 -12.49 -4.42
C ARG A 6 3.95 -12.57 -4.94
N LYS A 7 4.63 -11.43 -5.05
CA LYS A 7 6.06 -11.40 -5.33
C LYS A 7 6.65 -12.03 -4.10
N THR A 8 7.06 -13.28 -4.22
CA THR A 8 7.74 -14.02 -3.15
C THR A 8 8.90 -13.15 -2.70
N CYS A 9 8.86 -12.71 -1.45
CA CYS A 9 9.87 -11.85 -0.89
C CYS A 9 11.09 -12.72 -0.57
N THR A 10 12.07 -12.76 -1.45
CA THR A 10 13.16 -13.74 -1.37
C THR A 10 14.29 -13.33 -0.43
N ILE A 11 14.41 -12.05 -0.06
CA ILE A 11 15.45 -11.57 0.88
C ILE A 11 14.89 -10.32 1.58
N SER A 12 14.46 -10.47 2.84
CA SER A 12 13.83 -9.44 3.68
C SER A 12 12.53 -8.85 3.14
N CYS A 13 11.40 -9.44 3.56
CA CYS A 13 10.15 -8.69 3.63
C CYS A 13 10.33 -7.70 4.77
N PHE A 14 10.85 -6.51 4.46
CA PHE A 14 10.75 -5.39 5.38
C PHE A 14 9.26 -5.26 5.70
N TYR A 15 8.85 -5.74 6.87
CA TYR A 15 7.54 -5.49 7.43
C TYR A 15 7.51 -3.99 7.72
N LEU A 16 7.25 -3.19 6.69
CA LEU A 16 6.94 -1.78 6.86
C LEU A 16 5.65 -1.75 7.68
N ARG A 17 5.77 -1.29 8.92
CA ARG A 17 4.66 -1.14 9.85
C ARG A 17 4.78 0.27 10.42
N ASN A 18 4.00 1.20 9.88
CA ASN A 18 3.99 2.59 10.32
C ASN A 18 2.64 3.00 10.92
N TRP A 19 1.99 2.09 11.64
CA TRP A 19 0.76 2.41 12.36
C TRP A 19 1.01 3.51 13.38
N LYS A 20 0.09 4.46 13.45
CA LYS A 20 0.02 5.38 14.57
C LYS A 20 -0.14 4.57 15.86
N ASN A 21 0.42 5.07 16.96
CA ASN A 21 0.23 4.44 18.25
C ASN A 21 -1.27 4.28 18.57
N GLY A 22 -1.69 3.05 18.87
CA GLY A 22 -3.09 2.67 19.08
C GLY A 22 -3.77 1.99 17.89
N GLU A 23 -3.17 2.00 16.69
CA GLU A 23 -3.75 1.42 15.47
C GLU A 23 -3.11 0.07 15.10
N PRO A 24 -3.81 -0.83 14.37
CA PRO A 24 -5.22 -0.72 13.97
C PRO A 24 -6.18 -0.88 15.15
N ASN A 25 -7.34 -0.21 15.10
CA ASN A 25 -8.37 -0.26 16.13
C ASN A 25 -9.80 -0.30 15.53
N THR A 26 -10.74 -0.89 16.25
CA THR A 26 -12.16 -0.89 15.84
C THR A 26 -12.87 0.31 16.47
N TYR A 27 -12.63 1.53 15.98
CA TYR A 27 -13.01 2.74 16.70
C TYR A 27 -14.53 2.82 16.82
N GLN A 28 -15.03 2.91 18.05
CA GLN A 28 -16.48 2.95 18.33
C GLN A 28 -17.27 1.75 17.76
N ASN A 29 -16.67 0.56 17.70
CA ASN A 29 -17.27 -0.66 17.13
C ASN A 29 -17.67 -0.51 15.66
N ARG A 30 -16.96 0.33 14.89
CA ARG A 30 -17.14 0.47 13.45
C ARG A 30 -16.24 -0.48 12.68
N GLU A 31 -16.67 -0.89 11.51
CA GLU A 31 -15.87 -1.71 10.59
C GLU A 31 -14.88 -0.81 9.84
N GLU A 32 -13.58 -1.03 10.09
CA GLU A 32 -12.47 -0.20 9.62
C GLU A 32 -11.43 -1.06 8.88
N ASP A 33 -11.79 -1.53 7.68
CA ASP A 33 -10.94 -2.46 6.91
C ASP A 33 -10.05 -1.78 5.85
N CYS A 34 -10.16 -0.46 5.67
CA CYS A 34 -9.36 0.31 4.73
C CYS A 34 -8.25 1.09 5.42
N GLY A 35 -7.14 1.35 4.73
CA GLY A 35 -6.02 2.13 5.28
C GLY A 35 -6.11 3.60 4.91
N GLN A 36 -5.91 4.47 5.90
CA GLN A 36 -5.67 5.90 5.75
C GLN A 36 -4.24 6.24 6.20
N VAL A 37 -3.61 7.22 5.56
CA VAL A 37 -2.31 7.76 5.96
C VAL A 37 -2.50 9.20 6.44
N TRP A 38 -2.09 9.47 7.67
CA TRP A 38 -2.07 10.82 8.23
C TRP A 38 -0.97 11.67 7.60
N ILE A 39 -1.04 13.00 7.77
CA ILE A 39 -0.06 13.93 7.20
C ILE A 39 1.37 13.69 7.69
N ASN A 40 1.53 13.10 8.88
CA ASN A 40 2.81 12.70 9.46
C ASN A 40 3.31 11.32 8.93
N GLY A 41 2.56 10.69 8.02
CA GLY A 41 2.89 9.41 7.40
C GLY A 41 2.41 8.18 8.17
N GLU A 42 1.91 8.34 9.39
CA GLU A 42 1.40 7.23 10.19
C GLU A 42 0.09 6.67 9.64
N TRP A 43 -0.15 5.39 9.87
CA TRP A 43 -1.31 4.66 9.32
C TRP A 43 -2.43 4.56 10.35
N ASN A 44 -3.65 4.59 9.83
CA ASN A 44 -4.90 4.37 10.55
C ASN A 44 -5.75 3.38 9.76
N ASP A 45 -6.38 2.43 10.44
CA ASP A 45 -7.46 1.67 9.85
C ASP A 45 -8.74 2.51 9.92
N TYR A 46 -9.51 2.49 8.85
CA TYR A 46 -10.54 3.48 8.62
C TYR A 46 -11.70 2.93 7.81
N ILE A 47 -12.86 3.56 7.99
CA ILE A 47 -14.10 3.20 7.33
C ILE A 47 -13.95 3.37 5.82
N CYS A 48 -14.07 2.28 5.07
CA CYS A 48 -13.86 2.23 3.62
C CYS A 48 -14.78 3.13 2.79
N SER A 49 -15.99 3.43 3.30
CA SER A 49 -16.98 4.26 2.62
C SER A 49 -16.78 5.76 2.83
N SER A 50 -15.78 6.17 3.63
CA SER A 50 -15.51 7.58 3.88
C SER A 50 -14.93 8.27 2.65
N GLU A 51 -15.42 9.47 2.35
CA GLU A 51 -14.79 10.33 1.34
C GLU A 51 -13.43 10.82 1.85
N SER A 52 -12.38 10.66 1.05
CA SER A 52 -11.01 11.05 1.39
C SER A 52 -10.18 11.31 0.14
N PHE A 53 -9.11 12.08 0.29
CA PHE A 53 -8.08 12.20 -0.74
C PHE A 53 -7.31 10.88 -0.88
N TYR A 54 -6.79 10.62 -2.09
CA TYR A 54 -6.06 9.39 -2.40
C TYR A 54 -4.77 9.66 -3.15
N VAL A 55 -3.83 8.72 -3.03
CA VAL A 55 -2.56 8.72 -3.76
C VAL A 55 -2.55 7.54 -4.72
N CYS A 56 -2.18 7.80 -5.97
CA CYS A 56 -2.03 6.77 -7.01
C CYS A 56 -0.56 6.41 -7.20
N GLU A 57 -0.26 5.13 -7.39
CA GLU A 57 1.04 4.66 -7.87
C GLU A 57 0.93 4.25 -9.35
N LYS A 58 1.96 4.56 -10.14
CA LYS A 58 2.15 3.99 -11.48
C LYS A 58 3.59 3.50 -11.66
N PRO A 59 3.83 2.45 -12.47
CA PRO A 59 5.18 2.07 -12.83
C PRO A 59 5.92 3.25 -13.48
N LYS A 60 7.21 3.37 -13.18
CA LYS A 60 8.09 4.23 -13.98
C LYS A 60 8.06 3.73 -15.43
N PRO A 61 8.11 4.62 -16.43
CA PRO A 61 8.27 4.21 -17.81
C PRO A 61 9.48 3.28 -17.87
N SER A 62 9.31 2.05 -18.37
CA SER A 62 10.47 1.23 -18.66
C SER A 62 11.24 1.98 -19.72
N THR A 63 12.47 2.40 -19.42
CA THR A 63 13.44 2.66 -20.49
C THR A 63 13.36 1.45 -21.40
N PRO A 64 13.13 1.60 -22.72
CA PRO A 64 13.18 0.46 -23.61
C PRO A 64 14.47 -0.27 -23.28
N LYS A 65 14.37 -1.51 -22.77
CA LYS A 65 15.55 -2.38 -22.74
C LYS A 65 16.01 -2.34 -24.17
N ALA A 66 17.18 -1.74 -24.43
CA ALA A 66 17.81 -1.78 -25.73
C ALA A 66 17.60 -3.20 -26.23
N ALA A 67 16.81 -3.33 -27.30
CA ALA A 67 16.31 -4.62 -27.74
C ALA A 67 17.53 -5.53 -27.77
N SER A 68 17.55 -6.51 -26.86
CA SER A 68 18.59 -7.53 -26.85
C SER A 68 18.35 -8.27 -28.15
N LYS A 69 18.98 -7.79 -29.22
CA LYS A 69 19.17 -8.52 -30.46
C LYS A 69 19.96 -9.74 -30.05
N ARG A 70 19.23 -10.80 -29.69
CA ARG A 70 19.76 -12.13 -29.66
C ARG A 70 19.93 -12.52 -31.14
N PRO A 71 21.14 -12.94 -31.58
CA PRO A 71 21.35 -13.39 -32.95
C PRO A 71 20.43 -14.57 -33.29
#